data_AF-A0A926GAV6-F1
#
_entry.id   AF-A0A926GAV6-F1
#
_cell.length_a   1.000
_cell.length_b   1.000
_cell.length_c   1.000
_cell.angle_alpha   90.00
_cell.angle_beta   90.00
_cell.angle_gamma   90.00
#
_symmetry.space_group_name_H-M   'P 1'
#
loop_
_entity.id
_entity.type
_entity.pdbx_description
1 polymer ?
#
loop_
_entity_poly.entity_id
_entity_poly.type
_entity_poly.pdbx_seq_one_letter_code
_entity_poly.pdbx_strand_id
1 'polypeptide(L)'
;MDSYHRDIFTEQEDVDPNTLANLGPLRRLAGTWRATKGIDLAPKEAGPEQRTFIEHITFQAIDPQANGPQLFYGLRYHIHITTVEEDITFHDQVGYWLWEPATGLIQQTLAIPRGQVLLASGQGKPEDTTITVTATRGQTSYGICSTDFLEDAFRTLAYRIEIVFHDEDSWSYDIQTTLTVRGQAEPFNHHDRNTLHRTGAAKPNPWAQIIARRAAKAGSGGA
;
A
#
# COMPACT_ATOMS: atom_id res chain seq x y z
N MET A 1 -13.41 13.81 21.92
CA MET A 1 -12.31 14.46 21.17
C MET A 1 -11.25 14.89 22.18
N ASP A 2 -10.57 13.93 22.81
CA ASP A 2 -9.52 14.22 23.77
C ASP A 2 -8.57 13.03 23.84
N SER A 3 -7.61 12.97 22.90
CA SER A 3 -6.47 12.06 22.99
C SER A 3 -5.30 12.47 22.10
N TYR A 4 -5.19 13.75 21.73
CA TYR A 4 -3.91 14.25 21.23
C TYR A 4 -3.01 14.36 22.45
N HIS A 5 -1.86 13.68 22.42
CA HIS A 5 -0.81 13.90 23.39
C HIS A 5 -0.58 15.42 23.49
N ARG A 6 -0.64 15.99 24.70
CA ARG A 6 -0.28 17.42 24.90
C ARG A 6 1.14 17.70 24.40
N ASP A 7 1.97 16.66 24.38
CA ASP A 7 3.29 16.64 23.77
C ASP A 7 3.22 16.07 22.34
N ILE A 8 3.58 16.90 21.38
CA ILE A 8 3.59 16.57 19.94
C ILE A 8 5.01 16.39 19.38
N PHE A 9 6.04 16.48 20.22
CA PHE A 9 7.44 16.51 19.79
C PHE A 9 8.25 15.30 20.27
N THR A 10 7.92 14.72 21.42
CA THR A 10 8.71 13.62 21.98
C THR A 10 8.56 12.35 21.15
N GLU A 11 9.68 11.88 20.59
CA GLU A 11 9.83 10.59 19.92
C GLU A 11 10.12 9.47 20.93
N GLN A 12 9.92 8.22 20.51
CA GLN A 12 10.16 7.05 21.36
C GLN A 12 11.67 6.74 21.42
N GLU A 13 12.19 6.49 22.63
CA GLU A 13 13.62 6.18 22.83
C GLU A 13 13.94 4.69 22.54
N ASP A 14 13.03 3.79 22.86
CA ASP A 14 13.20 2.33 22.77
C ASP A 14 12.45 1.72 21.56
N VAL A 15 12.72 2.24 20.36
CA VAL A 15 12.12 1.72 19.12
C VAL A 15 12.74 0.38 18.73
N ASP A 16 11.90 -0.66 18.57
CA ASP A 16 12.36 -1.96 18.06
C ASP A 16 12.79 -1.81 16.59
N PRO A 17 14.07 -2.08 16.26
CA PRO A 17 14.58 -1.95 14.91
C PRO A 17 14.02 -3.01 13.94
N ASN A 18 13.41 -4.10 14.43
CA ASN A 18 12.89 -5.18 13.60
C ASN A 18 11.49 -4.86 13.08
N THR A 19 11.42 -4.14 11.96
CA THR A 19 10.14 -3.79 11.33
C THR A 19 9.30 -5.02 11.01
N LEU A 20 9.91 -6.10 10.52
CA LEU A 20 9.17 -7.32 10.19
C LEU A 20 8.50 -7.97 11.41
N ALA A 21 8.95 -7.74 12.64
CA ALA A 21 8.24 -8.23 13.82
C ALA A 21 7.06 -7.34 14.22
N ASN A 22 7.03 -6.08 13.76
CA ASN A 22 6.15 -5.04 14.28
C ASN A 22 5.15 -4.48 13.23
N LEU A 23 5.03 -5.12 12.07
CA LEU A 23 4.13 -4.71 10.97
C LEU A 23 2.63 -4.94 11.25
N GLY A 24 2.27 -5.58 12.36
CA GLY A 24 0.89 -5.94 12.67
C GLY A 24 0.20 -6.63 11.48
N PRO A 25 -0.99 -6.17 11.05
CA PRO A 25 -1.74 -6.82 9.97
C PRO A 25 -1.03 -6.73 8.60
N LEU A 26 -0.09 -5.80 8.42
CA LEU A 26 0.66 -5.66 7.16
C LEU A 26 1.76 -6.73 6.99
N ARG A 27 2.04 -7.53 8.02
CA ARG A 27 3.15 -8.47 8.02
C ARG A 27 3.14 -9.43 6.83
N ARG A 28 1.95 -9.88 6.44
CA ARG A 28 1.73 -10.86 5.37
C ARG A 28 1.99 -10.27 3.98
N LEU A 29 2.00 -8.95 3.80
CA LEU A 29 2.36 -8.31 2.52
C LEU A 29 3.86 -8.32 2.24
N ALA A 30 4.72 -8.34 3.27
CA ALA A 30 6.17 -8.23 3.08
C ALA A 30 6.73 -9.33 2.18
N GLY A 31 7.49 -8.99 1.13
CA GLY A 31 8.05 -9.94 0.16
C GLY A 31 7.80 -9.55 -1.29
N THR A 32 8.04 -10.49 -2.21
CA THR A 32 7.78 -10.33 -3.65
C THR A 32 6.65 -11.27 -4.08
N TRP A 33 5.79 -10.77 -4.96
CA TRP A 33 4.52 -11.39 -5.35
C TRP A 33 4.32 -11.34 -6.85
N ARG A 34 3.54 -12.29 -7.35
CA ARG A 34 3.13 -12.34 -8.75
C ARG A 34 1.71 -12.87 -8.92
N ALA A 35 1.01 -12.36 -9.92
CA ALA A 35 -0.23 -12.91 -10.45
C ALA A 35 -0.30 -12.78 -11.96
N THR A 36 -1.11 -13.62 -12.61
CA THR A 36 -1.27 -13.64 -14.08
C THR A 36 -2.72 -13.58 -14.54
N LYS A 37 -3.66 -13.39 -13.62
CA LYS A 37 -5.10 -13.45 -13.88
C LYS A 37 -5.84 -12.29 -13.21
N GLY A 38 -5.18 -11.14 -13.07
CA GLY A 38 -5.82 -9.94 -12.55
C GLY A 38 -6.91 -9.49 -13.50
N ILE A 39 -8.01 -8.96 -12.96
CA ILE A 39 -9.17 -8.48 -13.72
C ILE A 39 -9.27 -6.97 -13.52
N ASP A 40 -9.27 -6.21 -14.62
CA ASP A 40 -9.49 -4.76 -14.67
C ASP A 40 -10.80 -4.49 -15.41
N LEU A 41 -11.74 -3.78 -14.78
CA LEU A 41 -12.99 -3.30 -15.39
C LEU A 41 -12.98 -1.77 -15.50
N ALA A 42 -12.64 -1.26 -16.69
CA ALA A 42 -12.38 0.16 -16.94
C ALA A 42 -13.38 0.82 -17.90
N PRO A 43 -13.60 2.15 -17.79
CA PRO A 43 -14.46 2.87 -18.73
C PRO A 43 -13.76 3.07 -20.08
N LYS A 44 -14.47 2.82 -21.18
CA LYS A 44 -14.07 3.17 -22.55
C LYS A 44 -15.21 3.85 -23.28
N GLU A 45 -14.90 4.45 -24.43
CA GLU A 45 -15.88 5.15 -25.28
C GLU A 45 -17.02 4.22 -25.73
N ALA A 46 -16.71 2.98 -26.12
CA ALA A 46 -17.70 1.99 -26.57
C ALA A 46 -18.45 1.25 -25.44
N GLY A 47 -18.19 1.59 -24.17
CA GLY A 47 -18.71 0.90 -22.99
C GLY A 47 -17.59 0.30 -22.11
N PRO A 48 -17.92 -0.26 -20.94
CA PRO A 48 -16.92 -0.86 -20.05
C PRO A 48 -16.20 -2.03 -20.72
N GLU A 49 -14.88 -2.09 -20.54
CA GLU A 49 -14.03 -3.15 -21.06
C GLU A 49 -13.41 -3.92 -19.90
N GLN A 50 -13.40 -5.25 -19.98
CA GLN A 50 -12.71 -6.10 -19.01
C GLN A 50 -11.41 -6.62 -19.62
N ARG A 51 -10.28 -6.43 -18.92
CA ARG A 51 -8.97 -6.93 -19.33
C ARG A 51 -8.36 -7.86 -18.29
N THR A 52 -7.53 -8.79 -18.77
CA THR A 52 -6.68 -9.62 -17.90
C THR A 52 -5.25 -9.09 -17.89
N PHE A 53 -4.62 -9.04 -16.71
CA PHE A 53 -3.26 -8.52 -16.58
C PHE A 53 -2.34 -9.42 -15.74
N ILE A 54 -1.03 -9.24 -15.96
CA ILE A 54 0.05 -9.84 -15.20
C ILE A 54 0.62 -8.78 -14.27
N GLU A 55 0.73 -9.11 -12.99
CA GLU A 55 1.15 -8.19 -11.95
C GLU A 55 2.35 -8.74 -11.19
N HIS A 56 3.34 -7.88 -10.97
CA HIS A 56 4.44 -8.10 -10.03
C HIS A 56 4.40 -7.03 -8.95
N ILE A 57 4.53 -7.45 -7.69
CA ILE A 57 4.58 -6.53 -6.55
C ILE A 57 5.77 -6.85 -5.67
N THR A 58 6.49 -5.83 -5.22
CA THR A 58 7.52 -5.97 -4.18
C THR A 58 7.19 -5.08 -3.01
N PHE A 59 7.16 -5.64 -1.80
CA PHE A 59 7.03 -4.94 -0.52
C PHE A 59 8.31 -5.11 0.29
N GLN A 60 8.95 -4.00 0.62
CA GLN A 60 10.23 -3.99 1.36
C GLN A 60 10.04 -3.26 2.68
N ALA A 61 10.43 -3.91 3.79
CA ALA A 61 10.43 -3.29 5.11
C ALA A 61 11.32 -2.05 5.13
N ILE A 62 10.77 -0.95 5.63
CA ILE A 62 11.50 0.29 5.92
C ILE A 62 11.89 0.32 7.39
N ASP A 63 12.85 1.19 7.73
CA ASP A 63 13.12 1.45 9.15
C ASP A 63 11.91 2.15 9.79
N PRO A 64 11.66 1.96 11.09
CA PRO A 64 10.53 2.60 11.77
C PRO A 64 10.58 4.12 11.60
N GLN A 65 9.41 4.76 11.48
CA GLN A 65 9.29 6.19 11.26
C GLN A 65 8.59 6.84 12.45
N ALA A 66 9.29 7.73 13.15
CA ALA A 66 8.72 8.55 14.21
C ALA A 66 8.21 9.88 13.65
N ASN A 67 7.06 10.34 14.16
CA ASN A 67 6.48 11.66 13.93
C ASN A 67 6.06 12.22 15.29
N GLY A 68 7.02 12.71 16.07
CA GLY A 68 6.80 13.01 17.49
C GLY A 68 6.28 11.77 18.22
N PRO A 69 5.12 11.83 18.90
CA PRO A 69 4.60 10.71 19.69
C PRO A 69 4.06 9.55 18.85
N GLN A 70 3.96 9.69 17.53
CA GLN A 70 3.49 8.65 16.62
C GLN A 70 4.65 7.82 16.08
N LEU A 71 4.47 6.50 16.00
CA LEU A 71 5.46 5.57 15.48
C LEU A 71 4.83 4.64 14.43
N PHE A 72 5.42 4.61 13.25
CA PHE A 72 5.01 3.73 12.17
C PHE A 72 6.03 2.65 11.88
N TYR A 73 5.52 1.43 11.68
CA TYR A 73 6.22 0.37 10.97
C TYR A 73 5.62 0.24 9.58
N GLY A 74 6.43 -0.06 8.57
CA GLY A 74 5.92 0.00 7.20
C GLY A 74 6.68 -0.77 6.14
N LEU A 75 6.07 -0.75 4.96
CA LEU A 75 6.57 -1.35 3.72
C LEU A 75 6.59 -0.27 2.64
N ARG A 76 7.73 -0.04 1.99
CA ARG A 76 7.73 0.62 0.67
C ARG A 76 7.36 -0.42 -0.38
N TYR A 77 6.60 -0.03 -1.40
CA TYR A 77 6.21 -0.97 -2.43
C TYR A 77 6.28 -0.40 -3.84
N HIS A 78 6.38 -1.33 -4.79
CA HIS A 78 6.30 -1.09 -6.22
C HIS A 78 5.44 -2.16 -6.86
N ILE A 79 4.45 -1.74 -7.65
CA ILE A 79 3.62 -2.57 -8.51
C ILE A 79 4.01 -2.27 -9.94
N HIS A 80 4.22 -3.32 -10.72
CA HIS A 80 4.42 -3.27 -12.16
C HIS A 80 3.48 -4.25 -12.84
N ILE A 81 2.63 -3.73 -13.72
CA ILE A 81 1.60 -4.49 -14.43
C ILE A 81 1.85 -4.41 -15.93
N THR A 82 1.74 -5.56 -16.59
CA THR A 82 1.75 -5.70 -18.05
C THR A 82 0.53 -6.51 -18.50
N THR A 83 0.26 -6.53 -19.80
CA THR A 83 -0.75 -7.41 -20.40
C THR A 83 -0.05 -8.50 -21.22
N VAL A 84 -0.80 -9.53 -21.64
CA VAL A 84 -0.27 -10.56 -22.57
C VAL A 84 -0.23 -10.01 -24.01
N GLU A 85 -1.05 -9.02 -24.29
CA GLU A 85 -1.30 -8.49 -25.64
C GLU A 85 -0.35 -7.35 -26.02
N GLU A 86 0.23 -6.67 -25.02
CA GLU A 86 1.07 -5.49 -25.22
C GLU A 86 2.42 -5.67 -24.51
N ASP A 87 3.52 -5.40 -25.22
CA ASP A 87 4.89 -5.48 -24.68
C ASP A 87 5.25 -4.31 -23.75
N ILE A 88 4.32 -3.39 -23.49
CA ILE A 88 4.53 -2.17 -22.70
C ILE A 88 4.03 -2.32 -21.26
N THR A 89 4.53 -1.44 -20.38
CA THR A 89 3.95 -1.26 -19.04
C THR A 89 2.51 -0.76 -19.16
N PHE A 90 1.56 -1.52 -18.60
CA PHE A 90 0.16 -1.15 -18.54
C PHE A 90 -0.13 -0.26 -17.32
N HIS A 91 0.44 -0.59 -16.17
CA HIS A 91 0.34 0.23 -14.95
C HIS A 91 1.62 0.14 -14.11
N ASP A 92 1.98 1.25 -13.50
CA ASP A 92 3.11 1.36 -12.57
C ASP A 92 2.65 2.17 -11.36
N GLN A 93 2.99 1.70 -10.17
CA GLN A 93 2.56 2.34 -8.93
C GLN A 93 3.59 2.14 -7.83
N VAL A 94 3.84 3.21 -7.08
CA VAL A 94 4.76 3.19 -5.93
C VAL A 94 4.12 3.86 -4.72
N GLY A 95 4.59 3.52 -3.53
CA GLY A 95 4.19 4.19 -2.30
C GLY A 95 4.59 3.43 -1.05
N TYR A 96 3.84 3.66 0.03
CA TYR A 96 4.06 3.04 1.34
C TYR A 96 2.77 2.47 1.91
N TRP A 97 2.90 1.33 2.58
CA TRP A 97 1.93 0.85 3.56
C TRP A 97 2.49 1.07 4.96
N LEU A 98 1.75 1.74 5.83
CA LEU A 98 2.18 2.09 7.19
C LEU A 98 1.15 1.58 8.21
N TRP A 99 1.66 1.15 9.35
CA TRP A 99 0.90 0.68 10.51
C TRP A 99 1.37 1.39 11.77
N GLU A 100 0.44 1.98 12.52
CA GLU A 100 0.68 2.54 13.85
C GLU A 100 0.14 1.59 14.93
N PRO A 101 1.01 0.88 15.68
CA PRO A 101 0.56 -0.08 16.69
C PRO A 101 -0.29 0.53 17.80
N ALA A 102 -0.03 1.79 18.16
CA ALA A 102 -0.68 2.46 19.30
C ALA A 102 -2.17 2.73 19.05
N THR A 103 -2.55 3.01 17.81
CA THR A 103 -3.91 3.45 17.46
C THR A 103 -4.67 2.44 16.61
N GLY A 104 -3.95 1.58 15.89
CA GLY A 104 -4.52 0.72 14.88
C GLY A 104 -4.63 1.36 13.50
N LEU A 105 -4.05 2.55 13.29
CA LEU A 105 -4.09 3.24 12.01
C LEU A 105 -3.30 2.48 10.94
N ILE A 106 -3.96 2.20 9.82
CA ILE A 106 -3.34 1.73 8.59
C ILE A 106 -3.37 2.86 7.57
N GLN A 107 -2.26 3.11 6.89
CA GLN A 107 -2.21 4.06 5.78
C GLN A 107 -1.63 3.41 4.53
N GLN A 108 -2.14 3.84 3.38
CA GLN A 108 -1.56 3.56 2.09
C GLN A 108 -1.33 4.88 1.36
N THR A 109 -0.10 5.15 0.98
CA THR A 109 0.18 6.13 -0.08
C THR A 109 0.34 5.40 -1.40
N LEU A 110 -0.13 6.03 -2.47
CA LEU A 110 0.19 5.58 -3.82
C LEU A 110 0.38 6.77 -4.75
N ALA A 111 1.30 6.62 -5.68
CA ALA A 111 1.57 7.52 -6.78
C ALA A 111 1.67 6.70 -8.07
N ILE A 112 1.11 7.24 -9.15
CA ILE A 112 1.06 6.59 -10.46
C ILE A 112 1.54 7.57 -11.54
N PRO A 113 2.23 7.11 -12.60
CA PRO A 113 2.91 7.98 -13.56
C PRO A 113 1.97 8.72 -14.53
N ARG A 114 0.65 8.61 -14.34
CA ARG A 114 -0.36 9.46 -14.99
C ARG A 114 -0.63 10.78 -14.24
N GLY A 115 0.15 11.07 -13.20
CA GLY A 115 0.02 12.32 -12.44
C GLY A 115 -1.16 12.28 -11.46
N GLN A 116 -1.28 11.21 -10.68
CA GLN A 116 -2.24 11.11 -9.59
C GLN A 116 -1.55 10.53 -8.35
N VAL A 117 -1.94 11.04 -7.19
CA VAL A 117 -1.50 10.57 -5.88
C VAL A 117 -2.70 10.49 -4.93
N LEU A 118 -2.64 9.57 -3.97
CA LEU A 118 -3.58 9.56 -2.84
C LEU A 118 -2.92 9.07 -1.56
N LEU A 119 -3.55 9.45 -0.45
CA LEU A 119 -3.31 8.93 0.89
C LEU A 119 -4.63 8.35 1.40
N ALA A 120 -4.70 7.02 1.52
CA ALA A 120 -5.84 6.30 2.08
C ALA A 120 -5.56 5.90 3.53
N SER A 121 -6.61 5.79 4.34
CA SER A 121 -6.53 5.30 5.71
C SER A 121 -7.60 4.27 6.04
N GLY A 122 -7.30 3.47 7.06
CA GLY A 122 -8.17 2.46 7.64
C GLY A 122 -7.75 2.15 9.06
N GLN A 123 -8.42 1.18 9.65
CA GLN A 123 -8.14 0.68 11.00
C GLN A 123 -8.02 -0.83 10.96
N GLY A 124 -7.17 -1.38 11.82
CA GLY A 124 -7.03 -2.82 11.98
C GLY A 124 -6.55 -3.22 13.36
N LYS A 125 -6.28 -4.50 13.53
CA LYS A 125 -5.64 -5.12 14.69
C LYS A 125 -4.46 -5.97 14.23
N PRO A 126 -3.47 -6.26 15.09
CA PRO A 126 -2.27 -7.00 14.71
C PRO A 126 -2.53 -8.31 13.95
N GLU A 127 -3.59 -9.05 14.30
CA GLU A 127 -3.88 -10.37 13.75
C GLU A 127 -4.93 -10.38 12.63
N ASP A 128 -5.45 -9.22 12.22
CA ASP A 128 -6.52 -9.15 11.22
C ASP A 128 -6.10 -9.82 9.90
N THR A 129 -6.98 -10.65 9.37
CA THR A 129 -6.81 -11.33 8.07
C THR A 129 -7.42 -10.55 6.92
N THR A 130 -8.10 -9.44 7.22
CA THR A 130 -8.65 -8.52 6.23
C THR A 130 -8.31 -7.10 6.64
N ILE A 131 -7.80 -6.30 5.70
CA ILE A 131 -7.59 -4.86 5.91
C ILE A 131 -8.31 -4.09 4.81
N THR A 132 -8.82 -2.91 5.17
CA THR A 132 -9.45 -2.00 4.21
C THR A 132 -8.93 -0.59 4.47
N VAL A 133 -8.55 0.11 3.41
CA VAL A 133 -8.26 1.55 3.47
C VAL A 133 -9.07 2.29 2.41
N THR A 134 -9.40 3.54 2.70
CA THR A 134 -10.19 4.41 1.83
C THR A 134 -9.58 5.80 1.73
N ALA A 135 -9.77 6.46 0.59
CA ALA A 135 -9.49 7.89 0.41
C ALA A 135 -10.70 8.55 -0.27
N THR A 136 -11.01 9.79 0.15
CA THR A 136 -12.09 10.58 -0.44
C THR A 136 -11.53 11.90 -0.95
N ARG A 137 -11.88 12.27 -2.18
CA ARG A 137 -11.41 13.51 -2.79
C ARG A 137 -11.78 14.73 -1.92
N GLY A 138 -10.85 15.67 -1.81
CA GLY A 138 -11.05 16.93 -1.11
C GLY A 138 -10.75 16.90 0.39
N GLN A 139 -10.52 15.72 0.97
CA GLN A 139 -10.04 15.62 2.34
C GLN A 139 -8.55 15.97 2.43
N THR A 140 -8.16 16.72 3.46
CA THR A 140 -6.76 17.06 3.74
C THR A 140 -6.09 16.05 4.67
N SER A 141 -6.87 15.31 5.47
CA SER A 141 -6.36 14.26 6.35
C SER A 141 -6.04 12.97 5.60
N TYR A 142 -6.80 12.59 4.56
CA TYR A 142 -6.61 11.39 3.73
C TYR A 142 -7.28 11.59 2.35
N GLY A 143 -6.54 12.17 1.39
CA GLY A 143 -7.11 12.74 0.16
C GLY A 143 -6.56 12.20 -1.16
N ILE A 144 -7.11 12.72 -2.25
CA ILE A 144 -6.75 12.39 -3.64
C ILE A 144 -6.45 13.68 -4.40
N CYS A 145 -5.33 13.68 -5.14
CA CYS A 145 -4.88 14.79 -5.99
C CYS A 145 -4.47 14.28 -7.36
N SER A 146 -4.89 15.00 -8.42
CA SER A 146 -4.65 14.63 -9.81
C SER A 146 -4.29 15.85 -10.66
N THR A 147 -3.76 15.62 -11.86
CA THR A 147 -3.46 16.67 -12.85
C THR A 147 -4.73 17.27 -13.47
N ASP A 148 -4.61 18.48 -14.05
CA ASP A 148 -5.73 19.22 -14.66
C ASP A 148 -6.54 18.39 -15.66
N PHE A 149 -5.88 17.59 -16.50
CA PHE A 149 -6.58 16.74 -17.45
C PHE A 149 -7.41 15.65 -16.75
N LEU A 150 -6.87 15.00 -15.73
CA LEU A 150 -7.61 14.01 -14.95
C LEU A 150 -8.76 14.68 -14.19
N GLU A 151 -8.55 15.88 -13.67
CA GLU A 151 -9.61 16.67 -13.03
C GLU A 151 -10.74 17.04 -13.99
N ASP A 152 -10.45 17.27 -15.26
CA ASP A 152 -11.44 17.66 -16.27
C ASP A 152 -12.09 16.44 -16.96
N ALA A 153 -11.36 15.34 -17.16
CA ALA A 153 -11.80 14.19 -17.97
C ALA A 153 -12.15 12.92 -17.17
N PHE A 154 -11.37 12.59 -16.14
CA PHE A 154 -11.43 11.31 -15.41
C PHE A 154 -11.23 11.53 -13.91
N ARG A 155 -12.09 12.34 -13.30
CA ARG A 155 -11.88 12.81 -11.93
C ARG A 155 -12.18 11.70 -10.93
N THR A 156 -11.19 11.36 -10.11
CA THR A 156 -11.31 10.36 -9.05
C THR A 156 -12.00 10.95 -7.81
N LEU A 157 -13.17 10.43 -7.45
CA LEU A 157 -13.95 10.87 -6.29
C LEU A 157 -13.62 10.11 -5.02
N ALA A 158 -13.43 8.80 -5.13
CA ALA A 158 -13.19 7.92 -4.00
C ALA A 158 -12.33 6.73 -4.42
N TYR A 159 -11.58 6.21 -3.45
CA TYR A 159 -10.77 5.00 -3.57
C TYR A 159 -11.02 4.13 -2.36
N ARG A 160 -11.13 2.82 -2.59
CA ARG A 160 -11.14 1.77 -1.58
C ARG A 160 -10.28 0.63 -2.07
N ILE A 161 -9.48 0.06 -1.18
CA ILE A 161 -8.91 -1.27 -1.36
C ILE A 161 -9.22 -2.11 -0.14
N GLU A 162 -9.72 -3.31 -0.39
CA GLU A 162 -9.77 -4.39 0.60
C GLU A 162 -8.73 -5.44 0.22
N ILE A 163 -7.98 -5.90 1.21
CA ILE A 163 -7.02 -7.00 1.09
C ILE A 163 -7.47 -8.11 2.02
N VAL A 164 -7.54 -9.33 1.51
CA VAL A 164 -7.85 -10.55 2.27
C VAL A 164 -6.65 -11.48 2.21
N PHE A 165 -6.12 -11.83 3.38
CA PHE A 165 -5.02 -12.79 3.54
C PHE A 165 -5.59 -14.20 3.69
N HIS A 166 -5.17 -15.12 2.83
CA HIS A 166 -5.63 -16.52 2.85
C HIS A 166 -4.69 -17.40 3.68
N ASP A 167 -3.41 -17.38 3.31
CA ASP A 167 -2.32 -18.11 3.96
C ASP A 167 -1.03 -17.25 3.93
N GLU A 168 0.12 -17.83 4.28
CA GLU A 168 1.40 -17.09 4.29
C GLU A 168 1.88 -16.69 2.89
N ASP A 169 1.45 -17.39 1.84
CA ASP A 169 1.95 -17.27 0.48
C ASP A 169 0.87 -16.85 -0.53
N SER A 170 -0.32 -16.45 -0.05
CA SER A 170 -1.39 -15.94 -0.88
C SER A 170 -2.31 -14.93 -0.20
N TRP A 171 -2.68 -13.90 -0.97
CA TRP A 171 -3.67 -12.91 -0.61
C TRP A 171 -4.37 -12.37 -1.85
N SER A 172 -5.58 -11.83 -1.68
CA SER A 172 -6.35 -11.19 -2.74
C SER A 172 -6.61 -9.73 -2.41
N TYR A 173 -6.88 -8.93 -3.44
CA TYR A 173 -7.42 -7.60 -3.26
C TYR A 173 -8.67 -7.34 -4.12
N ASP A 174 -9.44 -6.37 -3.65
CA ASP A 174 -10.55 -5.74 -4.36
C ASP A 174 -10.40 -4.22 -4.26
N ILE A 175 -10.08 -3.57 -5.39
CA ILE A 175 -9.93 -2.13 -5.52
C ILE A 175 -11.15 -1.55 -6.20
N GLN A 176 -11.77 -0.56 -5.57
CA GLN A 176 -12.86 0.21 -6.15
C GLN A 176 -12.45 1.69 -6.25
N THR A 177 -12.55 2.23 -7.45
CA THR A 177 -12.24 3.63 -7.74
C THR A 177 -13.46 4.28 -8.39
N THR A 178 -14.10 5.20 -7.69
CA THR A 178 -15.24 5.95 -8.22
C THR A 178 -14.73 7.13 -9.04
N LEU A 179 -15.10 7.19 -10.32
CA LEU A 179 -14.68 8.19 -11.28
C LEU A 179 -15.89 8.96 -11.82
N THR A 180 -15.78 10.28 -11.98
CA THR A 180 -16.63 10.99 -12.95
C THR A 180 -15.91 11.07 -14.28
N VAL A 181 -16.53 10.52 -15.32
CA VAL A 181 -15.99 10.55 -16.68
C VAL A 181 -16.72 11.65 -17.45
N ARG A 182 -15.97 12.54 -18.09
CA ARG A 182 -16.57 13.63 -18.88
C ARG A 182 -17.50 13.06 -19.94
N GLY A 183 -18.71 13.61 -20.01
CA GLY A 183 -19.75 13.17 -20.95
C GLY A 183 -20.60 12.01 -20.45
N GLN A 184 -20.31 11.43 -19.28
CA GLN A 184 -21.17 10.44 -18.62
C GLN A 184 -21.97 11.10 -17.49
N ALA A 185 -23.25 10.74 -17.40
CA ALA A 185 -24.16 11.32 -16.40
C ALA A 185 -23.91 10.78 -14.99
N GLU A 186 -23.63 9.48 -14.88
CA GLU A 186 -23.44 8.79 -13.62
C GLU A 186 -21.95 8.49 -13.36
N PRO A 187 -21.50 8.48 -12.10
CA PRO A 187 -20.16 8.02 -11.76
C PRO A 187 -19.93 6.56 -12.18
N PHE A 188 -18.72 6.28 -12.66
CA PHE A 188 -18.26 4.94 -12.99
C PHE A 188 -17.48 4.35 -11.83
N ASN A 189 -17.78 3.09 -11.46
CA ASN A 189 -16.98 2.35 -10.48
C ASN A 189 -15.97 1.48 -11.22
N HIS A 190 -14.73 1.94 -11.31
CA HIS A 190 -13.59 1.17 -11.79
C HIS A 190 -13.21 0.12 -10.76
N HIS A 191 -13.07 -1.12 -11.19
CA HIS A 191 -12.94 -2.28 -10.30
C HIS A 191 -11.77 -3.17 -10.72
N ASP A 192 -10.78 -3.32 -9.85
CA ASP A 192 -9.67 -4.25 -10.04
C ASP A 192 -9.69 -5.34 -8.98
N ARG A 193 -9.47 -6.59 -9.40
CA ARG A 193 -9.31 -7.73 -8.49
C ARG A 193 -8.18 -8.63 -8.91
N ASN A 194 -7.42 -9.12 -7.94
CA ASN A 194 -6.39 -10.12 -8.20
C ASN A 194 -6.14 -11.02 -6.98
N THR A 195 -5.46 -12.15 -7.23
CA THR A 195 -4.95 -13.05 -6.18
C THR A 195 -3.47 -13.29 -6.43
N LEU A 196 -2.66 -12.89 -5.48
CA LEU A 196 -1.21 -12.88 -5.55
C LEU A 196 -0.64 -14.14 -4.92
N HIS A 197 0.47 -14.60 -5.47
CA HIS A 197 1.25 -15.70 -4.91
C HIS A 197 2.69 -15.25 -4.68
N ARG A 198 3.27 -15.67 -3.54
CA ARG A 198 4.63 -15.29 -3.17
C ARG A 198 5.66 -15.88 -4.14
N THR A 199 6.62 -15.06 -4.53
CA THR A 199 7.77 -15.45 -5.35
C THR A 199 9.12 -15.10 -4.70
N GLY A 200 9.10 -14.32 -3.62
CA GLY A 200 10.29 -13.97 -2.84
C GLY A 200 9.97 -13.69 -1.38
N ALA A 201 10.86 -14.15 -0.49
CA ALA A 201 10.74 -13.94 0.94
C ALA A 201 10.91 -12.46 1.33
N ALA A 202 10.29 -12.07 2.45
CA ALA A 202 10.50 -10.77 3.07
C ALA A 202 11.98 -10.58 3.46
N LYS A 203 12.50 -9.36 3.30
CA LYS A 203 13.86 -8.99 3.74
C LYS A 203 13.76 -8.03 4.92
N PRO A 204 14.64 -8.16 5.94
CA PRO A 204 14.69 -7.20 7.04
C PRO A 204 14.97 -5.78 6.54
N ASN A 205 14.50 -4.78 7.28
CA ASN A 205 14.81 -3.36 7.02
C ASN A 205 16.31 -3.06 7.21
N PRO A 206 16.84 -1.98 6.60
CA PRO A 206 18.27 -1.66 6.64
C PRO A 206 18.88 -1.60 8.05
N TRP A 207 18.21 -0.96 9.01
CA TRP A 207 18.71 -0.82 10.38
C TRP A 207 18.82 -2.17 11.10
N ALA A 208 17.79 -3.03 10.99
CA ALA A 208 17.84 -4.38 11.54
C ALA A 208 19.03 -5.18 11.00
N GLN A 209 19.32 -5.08 9.69
CA GLN A 209 20.48 -5.74 9.09
C GLN A 209 21.82 -5.19 9.63
N ILE A 210 21.90 -3.89 9.92
CA ILE A 210 23.11 -3.28 10.51
C ILE A 210 23.33 -3.82 11.92
N ILE A 211 22.30 -3.87 12.75
CA ILE A 211 22.38 -4.35 14.14
C ILE A 211 22.81 -5.82 14.16
N ALA A 212 22.18 -6.67 13.34
CA ALA A 212 22.54 -8.09 13.24
C ALA A 212 24.02 -8.28 12.86
N ARG A 213 24.52 -7.49 11.90
CA ARG A 213 25.94 -7.51 11.49
C ARG A 213 26.88 -7.07 12.60
N ARG A 214 26.51 -6.05 13.40
CA ARG A 214 27.32 -5.60 14.55
C ARG A 214 27.39 -6.66 15.64
N ALA A 215 26.28 -7.31 15.96
CA ALA A 215 26.23 -8.40 16.93
C ALA A 215 27.10 -9.59 16.51
N ALA A 216 27.04 -9.99 15.24
CA ALA A 216 27.87 -11.07 14.69
C ALA A 216 29.38 -10.77 14.77
N LYS A 217 29.77 -9.51 14.56
CA LYS A 217 31.18 -9.07 14.70
C LYS A 217 31.64 -9.08 16.17
N ALA A 218 30.80 -8.62 17.09
CA ALA A 218 31.14 -8.64 18.51
C ALA A 218 31.30 -10.06 19.05
N GLY A 219 30.48 -11.02 18.59
CA GLY A 219 30.57 -12.42 18.98
C GLY A 219 31.75 -13.19 18.38
N SER A 220 32.35 -12.71 17.29
CA SER A 220 33.49 -13.35 16.62
C SER A 220 34.86 -12.81 17.05
N GLY A 221 34.91 -11.66 17.72
CA GLY A 221 36.15 -11.06 18.26
C GLY A 221 36.45 -11.45 19.72
N GLY A 222 35.64 -12.29 20.34
CA GLY A 222 35.80 -12.78 21.72
C GLY A 222 36.17 -14.26 21.84
N ALA A 223 36.54 -14.91 20.73
CA ALA A 223 37.01 -16.30 20.67
C ALA A 223 38.49 -16.37 20.28
#